data_AF-A0A6I6JPF2-F1
#
_entry.id   AF-A0A6I6JPF2-F1
#
_cell.length_a   1.000
_cell.length_b   1.000
_cell.length_c   1.000
_cell.angle_alpha   90.00
_cell.angle_beta   90.00
_cell.angle_gamma   90.00
#
_symmetry.space_group_name_H-M   'P 1'
#
loop_
_entity.id
_entity.type
_entity.pdbx_description
1 polymer ?
#
loop_
_entity_poly.entity_id
_entity_poly.type
_entity_poly.pdbx_seq_one_letter_code
_entity_poly.pdbx_strand_id
1 'polypeptide(L)'
;MLPHKLGWKKLVVCMMLVLLPVLQGCPALLIIALVSSDDYVSGTVEIPRSADEVFAAVKARAQQGIDQETQQEFIISKMDEGDRFVQVKDSNDTWWMEVAIVPLSARSSRLQMIGHSTGDEKAQVDRGLRAIARVCDDLGVKYRVVETSVGDDN
;
A
#
# COMPACT_ATOMS: atom_id res chain seq x y z
N MET A 1 -56.67 10.71 -28.61
CA MET A 1 -55.98 10.81 -27.32
C MET A 1 -55.37 9.47 -26.97
N LEU A 2 -54.07 9.31 -27.20
CA LEU A 2 -53.12 8.30 -26.70
C LEU A 2 -51.75 8.74 -27.25
N PRO A 3 -50.63 8.65 -26.51
CA PRO A 3 -50.21 7.40 -25.89
C PRO A 3 -49.62 7.53 -24.47
N HIS A 4 -50.24 6.83 -23.51
CA HIS A 4 -49.67 6.46 -22.22
C HIS A 4 -48.75 5.23 -22.37
N LYS A 5 -47.59 5.33 -23.05
CA LYS A 5 -46.65 4.19 -23.17
C LYS A 5 -45.16 4.60 -23.21
N LEU A 6 -44.76 5.67 -22.50
CA LEU A 6 -43.37 6.13 -22.48
C LEU A 6 -42.65 6.04 -21.11
N GLY A 7 -43.25 5.39 -20.11
CA GLY A 7 -42.72 5.42 -18.73
C GLY A 7 -41.71 4.33 -18.37
N TRP A 8 -41.84 3.11 -18.91
CA TRP A 8 -41.08 1.98 -18.36
C TRP A 8 -39.74 1.70 -19.05
N LYS A 9 -39.68 1.83 -20.38
CA LYS A 9 -38.49 1.49 -21.15
C LYS A 9 -37.31 2.46 -20.91
N LYS A 10 -37.59 3.72 -20.57
CA LYS A 10 -36.54 4.72 -20.24
C LYS A 10 -35.98 4.54 -18.84
N LEU A 11 -36.79 4.04 -17.89
CA LEU A 11 -36.39 3.85 -16.50
C LEU A 11 -35.41 2.67 -16.35
N VAL A 12 -35.62 1.60 -17.12
CA VAL A 12 -34.73 0.42 -17.15
C VAL A 12 -33.37 0.74 -17.78
N VAL A 13 -33.34 1.57 -18.82
CA VAL A 13 -32.09 1.98 -19.51
C VAL A 13 -31.23 2.89 -18.61
N CYS A 14 -31.83 3.82 -17.88
CA CYS A 14 -31.11 4.63 -16.90
C CYS A 14 -30.56 3.80 -15.73
N MET A 15 -31.26 2.74 -15.31
CA MET A 15 -30.81 1.87 -14.22
C MET A 15 -29.66 0.93 -14.64
N MET A 16 -29.63 0.46 -15.90
CA MET A 16 -28.51 -0.33 -16.42
C MET A 16 -27.21 0.49 -16.61
N LEU A 17 -27.30 1.78 -16.93
CA LEU A 17 -26.13 2.66 -17.10
C LEU A 17 -25.37 2.94 -15.80
N VAL A 18 -26.04 2.85 -14.64
CA VAL A 18 -25.42 3.03 -13.31
C VAL A 18 -24.75 1.74 -12.80
N LEU A 19 -25.12 0.58 -13.35
CA LEU A 19 -24.60 -0.73 -12.96
C LEU A 19 -23.35 -1.17 -13.74
N LEU A 20 -23.09 -0.58 -14.91
CA LEU A 20 -21.94 -0.90 -15.75
C LEU A 20 -20.55 -0.53 -15.18
N PRO A 21 -20.34 0.53 -14.38
CA PRO A 21 -19.02 0.76 -13.79
C PRO A 21 -18.69 -0.21 -12.64
N VAL A 22 -19.67 -0.98 -12.13
CA VAL A 22 -19.45 -1.94 -11.04
C VAL A 22 -18.79 -3.24 -11.53
N LEU A 23 -18.90 -3.55 -12.82
CA LEU A 23 -18.45 -4.83 -13.41
C LEU A 23 -17.07 -4.77 -14.09
N GLN A 24 -16.44 -3.59 -14.23
CA GLN A 24 -15.11 -3.47 -14.84
C GLN A 24 -13.96 -3.35 -13.85
N GLY A 25 -14.24 -3.25 -12.56
CA GLY A 25 -13.23 -3.33 -11.53
C GLY A 25 -12.96 -4.78 -11.19
N CYS A 26 -12.16 -5.49 -11.99
CA CYS A 26 -11.44 -6.65 -11.45
C CYS A 26 -10.62 -6.08 -10.29
N PRO A 27 -10.96 -6.35 -9.02
CA PRO A 27 -10.17 -5.81 -7.93
C PRO A 27 -8.82 -6.49 -8.04
N ALA A 28 -7.82 -5.76 -8.52
CA ALA A 28 -6.45 -6.23 -8.54
C ALA A 28 -6.07 -6.53 -7.09
N LEU A 29 -6.24 -7.79 -6.70
CA LEU A 29 -5.93 -8.27 -5.37
C LEU A 29 -4.41 -8.26 -5.28
N LEU A 30 -3.86 -7.33 -4.50
CA LEU A 30 -2.42 -7.23 -4.33
C LEU A 30 -1.91 -8.33 -3.41
N ILE A 31 -0.86 -9.01 -3.85
CA ILE A 31 -0.08 -9.95 -3.05
C ILE A 31 1.09 -9.17 -2.46
N ILE A 32 1.13 -9.08 -1.13
CA ILE A 32 2.27 -8.52 -0.41
C ILE A 32 3.20 -9.69 -0.11
N ALA A 33 4.42 -9.66 -0.66
CA ALA A 33 5.47 -10.62 -0.34
C ALA A 33 6.42 -9.99 0.68
N LEU A 34 6.58 -10.62 1.84
CA LEU A 34 7.58 -10.28 2.83
C LEU A 34 8.62 -11.39 2.94
N VAL A 35 9.86 -11.00 3.19
CA VAL A 35 10.97 -11.88 3.54
C VAL A 35 11.59 -11.30 4.82
N SER A 36 11.68 -12.09 5.87
CA SER A 36 12.30 -11.71 7.15
C SER A 36 13.58 -12.51 7.42
N SER A 37 14.47 -11.90 8.18
CA SER A 37 15.59 -12.52 8.90
C SER A 37 15.72 -11.85 10.28
N ASP A 38 16.58 -12.39 11.15
CA ASP A 38 16.70 -11.96 12.57
C ASP A 38 16.74 -10.42 12.77
N ASP A 39 17.44 -9.71 11.89
CA ASP A 39 17.67 -8.26 12.02
C ASP A 39 16.97 -7.42 10.94
N TYR A 40 16.42 -8.04 9.88
CA TYR A 40 15.90 -7.32 8.73
C TYR A 40 14.58 -7.89 8.23
N VAL A 41 13.68 -6.99 7.81
CA VAL A 41 12.51 -7.34 7.02
C VAL A 41 12.57 -6.65 5.67
N SER A 42 12.29 -7.38 4.61
CA SER A 42 12.13 -6.84 3.27
C SER A 42 10.73 -7.14 2.77
N GLY A 43 10.11 -6.16 2.14
CA GLY A 43 8.76 -6.27 1.59
C GLY A 43 8.70 -5.72 0.18
N THR A 44 7.99 -6.44 -0.68
CA THR A 44 7.69 -5.96 -2.02
C THR A 44 6.21 -6.14 -2.30
N VAL A 45 5.58 -5.08 -2.81
CA VAL A 45 4.21 -5.11 -3.31
C VAL A 45 4.12 -4.35 -4.62
N GLU A 46 3.36 -4.89 -5.57
CA GLU A 46 2.98 -4.14 -6.77
C GLU A 46 1.67 -3.40 -6.49
N ILE A 47 1.53 -2.15 -6.91
CA ILE A 47 0.36 -1.32 -6.63
C ILE A 47 -0.18 -0.80 -7.98
N PRO A 48 -1.50 -0.89 -8.25
CA PRO A 48 -2.11 -0.45 -9.50
C PRO A 48 -2.36 1.07 -9.47
N ARG A 49 -1.30 1.81 -9.13
CA ARG A 49 -1.21 3.27 -9.08
C ARG A 49 0.13 3.71 -9.62
N SER A 50 0.17 4.93 -10.15
CA SER A 50 1.42 5.53 -10.63
C SER A 50 2.43 5.65 -9.50
N ALA A 51 3.74 5.62 -9.83
CA ALA A 51 4.79 5.76 -8.82
C ALA A 51 4.68 7.09 -8.04
N ASP A 52 4.24 8.16 -8.70
CA ASP A 52 4.10 9.47 -8.08
C ASP A 52 2.92 9.51 -7.08
N GLU A 53 1.79 8.86 -7.39
CA GLU A 53 0.66 8.73 -6.46
C GLU A 53 1.05 7.92 -5.22
N VAL A 54 1.74 6.79 -5.43
CA VAL A 54 2.20 5.95 -4.31
C VAL A 54 3.22 6.70 -3.46
N PHE A 55 4.18 7.38 -4.07
CA PHE A 55 5.17 8.16 -3.35
C PHE A 55 4.53 9.32 -2.57
N ALA A 56 3.55 10.01 -3.15
CA ALA A 56 2.82 11.06 -2.45
C ALA A 56 2.12 10.53 -1.19
N ALA A 57 1.49 9.36 -1.26
CA ALA A 57 0.87 8.71 -0.09
C ALA A 57 1.91 8.33 0.98
N VAL A 58 3.03 7.72 0.58
CA VAL A 58 4.15 7.37 1.48
C VAL A 58 4.71 8.63 2.15
N LYS A 59 4.99 9.68 1.38
CA LYS A 59 5.49 10.96 1.87
C LYS A 59 4.53 11.60 2.87
N ALA A 60 3.24 11.63 2.55
CA ALA A 60 2.22 12.21 3.43
C ALA A 60 2.19 11.47 4.79
N ARG A 61 2.28 10.14 4.79
CA ARG A 61 2.37 9.33 6.02
C ARG A 61 3.67 9.59 6.79
N ALA A 62 4.81 9.58 6.10
CA ALA A 62 6.11 9.83 6.72
C ALA A 62 6.15 11.21 7.42
N GLN A 63 5.50 12.22 6.82
CA GLN A 63 5.41 13.57 7.36
C GLN A 63 4.52 13.68 8.60
N GLN A 64 3.66 12.69 8.89
CA GLN A 64 2.90 12.68 10.15
C GLN A 64 3.81 12.43 11.36
N GLY A 65 4.95 11.74 11.16
CA GLY A 65 5.95 11.49 12.20
C GLY A 65 5.48 10.59 13.35
N ILE A 66 4.30 9.97 13.22
CA ILE A 66 3.73 9.10 14.24
C ILE A 66 2.92 7.98 13.60
N ASP A 67 3.05 6.78 14.15
CA ASP A 67 2.17 5.65 13.86
C ASP A 67 0.88 5.83 14.67
N GLN A 68 -0.26 6.01 13.99
CA GLN A 68 -1.52 6.32 14.67
C GLN A 68 -2.06 5.18 15.55
N GLU A 69 -1.70 3.92 15.29
CA GLU A 69 -2.18 2.78 16.08
C GLU A 69 -1.27 2.50 17.27
N THR A 70 0.05 2.54 17.07
CA THR A 70 1.03 2.24 18.12
C THR A 70 1.46 3.48 18.91
N GLN A 71 1.08 4.68 18.44
CA GLN A 71 1.55 5.98 18.95
C GLN A 71 3.07 6.12 18.93
N GLN A 72 3.74 5.32 18.10
CA GLN A 72 5.19 5.34 17.98
C GLN A 72 5.64 6.49 17.09
N GLU A 73 6.44 7.38 17.64
CA GLU A 73 7.04 8.49 16.90
C GLU A 73 8.23 8.02 16.05
N PHE A 74 8.38 8.64 14.88
CA PHE A 74 9.52 8.45 13.99
C PHE A 74 9.82 9.74 13.24
N ILE A 75 11.06 9.86 12.78
CA ILE A 75 11.54 11.00 12.01
C ILE A 75 11.98 10.56 10.62
N ILE A 76 11.84 11.45 9.64
CA ILE A 76 12.42 11.26 8.31
C ILE A 76 13.92 11.51 8.43
N SER A 77 14.74 10.48 8.21
CA SER A 77 16.20 10.60 8.19
C SER A 77 16.75 10.92 6.81
N LYS A 78 16.06 10.47 5.75
CA LYS A 78 16.44 10.74 4.36
C LYS A 78 15.20 10.75 3.47
N MET A 79 15.16 11.66 2.50
CA MET A 79 14.12 11.72 1.48
C MET A 79 14.74 12.16 0.16
N ASP A 80 14.47 11.40 -0.90
CA ASP A 80 14.83 11.76 -2.27
C ASP A 80 13.59 11.67 -3.14
N GLU A 81 13.11 12.82 -3.60
CA GLU A 81 11.90 12.88 -4.43
C GLU A 81 12.15 12.42 -5.88
N GLY A 82 13.39 12.54 -6.37
CA GLY A 82 13.75 12.08 -7.72
C GLY A 82 13.73 10.56 -7.79
N ASP A 83 14.31 9.92 -6.78
CA ASP A 83 14.37 8.47 -6.65
C ASP A 83 13.12 7.87 -5.97
N ARG A 84 12.16 8.71 -5.55
CA ARG A 84 10.95 8.32 -4.80
C ARG A 84 11.27 7.43 -3.60
N PHE A 85 12.24 7.91 -2.82
CA PHE A 85 12.80 7.21 -1.67
C PHE A 85 12.51 7.97 -0.38
N VAL A 86 12.12 7.24 0.66
CA VAL A 86 11.98 7.76 2.03
C VAL A 86 12.63 6.78 3.00
N GLN A 87 13.43 7.29 3.92
CA GLN A 87 13.89 6.57 5.09
C GLN A 87 13.33 7.25 6.34
N VAL A 88 12.75 6.45 7.22
CA VAL A 88 12.30 6.86 8.56
C VAL A 88 13.03 6.04 9.62
N LYS A 89 13.19 6.62 10.79
CA LYS A 89 13.81 5.97 11.95
C LYS A 89 13.20 6.47 13.25
N ASP A 90 13.36 5.73 14.34
CA ASP A 90 13.04 6.27 15.66
C ASP A 90 14.08 7.29 16.13
N SER A 91 13.75 7.99 17.22
CA SER A 91 14.63 8.97 17.85
C SER A 91 15.87 8.35 18.50
N ASN A 92 15.83 7.05 18.84
CA ASN A 92 16.91 6.34 19.51
C ASN A 92 17.74 5.45 18.57
N ASP A 93 17.50 5.51 17.25
CA ASP A 93 18.15 4.70 16.22
C ASP A 93 18.08 3.17 16.49
N THR A 94 17.06 2.72 17.22
CA THR A 94 16.82 1.29 17.50
C THR A 94 16.12 0.57 16.36
N TRP A 95 15.43 1.32 15.49
CA TRP A 95 14.88 0.78 14.26
C TRP A 95 14.83 1.84 13.14
N TRP A 96 14.88 1.36 11.91
CA TRP A 96 14.70 2.18 10.73
C TRP A 96 13.92 1.43 9.65
N MET A 97 13.34 2.18 8.73
CA MET A 97 12.63 1.65 7.57
C MET A 97 12.89 2.53 6.35
N GLU A 98 13.27 1.89 5.27
CA GLU A 98 13.43 2.44 3.94
C GLU A 98 12.27 2.03 3.06
N VAL A 99 11.78 2.96 2.24
CA VAL A 99 10.75 2.72 1.25
C VAL A 99 11.19 3.35 -0.07
N ALA A 100 11.19 2.56 -1.14
CA ALA A 100 11.50 2.98 -2.50
C ALA A 100 10.36 2.62 -3.44
N ILE A 101 9.96 3.54 -4.31
CA ILE A 101 8.88 3.33 -5.29
C ILE A 101 9.45 3.25 -6.70
N VAL A 102 9.35 2.08 -7.31
CA VAL A 102 9.82 1.82 -8.68
C VAL A 102 8.65 1.84 -9.65
N PRO A 103 8.67 2.65 -10.72
CA PRO A 103 7.64 2.61 -11.75
C PRO A 103 7.72 1.30 -12.56
N LEU A 104 6.60 0.59 -12.69
CA LEU A 104 6.47 -0.57 -13.57
C LEU A 104 5.79 -0.20 -14.89
N SER A 105 4.83 0.72 -14.82
CA SER A 105 4.14 1.31 -15.97
C SER A 105 3.58 2.69 -15.60
N ALA A 106 2.92 3.38 -16.54
CA ALA A 106 2.25 4.64 -16.25
C ALA A 106 1.12 4.53 -15.20
N ARG A 107 0.61 3.31 -14.93
CA ARG A 107 -0.50 3.05 -14.00
C ARG A 107 -0.20 2.00 -12.95
N SER A 108 1.05 1.53 -12.86
CA SER A 108 1.47 0.58 -11.84
C SER A 108 2.88 0.86 -11.38
N SER A 109 3.12 0.57 -10.11
CA SER A 109 4.41 0.73 -9.46
C SER A 109 4.67 -0.43 -8.53
N ARG A 110 5.92 -0.55 -8.10
CA ARG A 110 6.36 -1.50 -7.09
C ARG A 110 6.87 -0.71 -5.91
N LEU A 111 6.26 -0.93 -4.75
CA LEU A 111 6.77 -0.45 -3.47
C LEU A 111 7.72 -1.52 -2.93
N GLN A 112 8.95 -1.11 -2.70
CA GLN A 112 9.97 -1.90 -2.03
C GLN A 112 10.21 -1.27 -0.66
N MET A 113 10.32 -2.11 0.36
CA MET A 113 10.52 -1.67 1.73
C MET A 113 11.57 -2.55 2.38
N ILE A 114 12.46 -1.94 3.15
CA ILE A 114 13.44 -2.63 3.98
C ILE A 114 13.33 -2.02 5.37
N GLY A 115 13.01 -2.83 6.38
CA GLY A 115 13.02 -2.45 7.78
C GLY A 115 14.12 -3.17 8.52
N HIS A 116 14.62 -2.55 9.58
CA HIS A 116 15.56 -3.16 10.52
C HIS A 116 15.12 -2.79 11.94
N SER A 117 15.08 -3.76 12.83
CA SER A 117 14.86 -3.54 14.26
C SER A 117 15.58 -4.64 15.03
N THR A 118 16.12 -4.32 16.20
CA THR A 118 16.75 -5.34 17.03
C THR A 118 15.71 -6.13 17.84
N GLY A 119 15.85 -7.46 17.90
CA GLY A 119 15.34 -8.30 18.99
C GLY A 119 13.90 -8.84 18.91
N ASP A 120 13.16 -8.62 17.82
CA ASP A 120 11.84 -9.24 17.62
C ASP A 120 11.46 -9.27 16.12
N GLU A 121 11.72 -10.41 15.45
CA GLU A 121 11.40 -10.63 14.03
C GLU A 121 9.90 -10.47 13.74
N LYS A 122 9.02 -10.97 14.62
CA LYS A 122 7.57 -10.89 14.42
C LYS A 122 7.09 -9.44 14.48
N ALA A 123 7.58 -8.67 15.45
CA ALA A 123 7.26 -7.25 15.53
C ALA A 123 7.78 -6.45 14.32
N GLN A 124 8.84 -6.92 13.64
CA GLN A 124 9.34 -6.32 12.40
C GLN A 124 8.44 -6.63 11.22
N VAL A 125 8.08 -7.91 11.02
CA VAL A 125 7.12 -8.36 10.01
C VAL A 125 5.81 -7.60 10.14
N ASP A 126 5.27 -7.55 11.35
CA ASP A 126 4.03 -6.84 11.66
C ASP A 126 4.12 -5.34 11.34
N ARG A 127 5.24 -4.68 11.65
CA ARG A 127 5.46 -3.26 11.31
C ARG A 127 5.53 -3.05 9.79
N GLY A 128 6.27 -3.91 9.09
CA GLY A 128 6.39 -3.86 7.63
C GLY A 128 5.04 -4.06 6.93
N LEU A 129 4.28 -5.08 7.35
CA LEU A 129 2.93 -5.33 6.83
C LEU A 129 2.02 -4.14 7.06
N ARG A 130 1.99 -3.59 8.28
CA ARG A 130 1.16 -2.42 8.60
C ARG A 130 1.54 -1.21 7.76
N ALA A 131 2.83 -0.95 7.54
CA ALA A 131 3.28 0.15 6.71
C ALA A 131 2.76 0.03 5.26
N ILE A 132 2.90 -1.16 4.67
CA ILE A 132 2.43 -1.43 3.30
C ILE A 132 0.90 -1.38 3.20
N ALA A 133 0.20 -2.05 4.13
CA ALA A 133 -1.25 -2.10 4.22
C ALA A 133 -1.87 -0.70 4.24
N ARG A 134 -1.31 0.17 5.07
CA ARG A 134 -1.73 1.56 5.22
C ARG A 134 -1.56 2.38 3.95
N VAL A 135 -0.44 2.22 3.24
CA VAL A 135 -0.25 2.88 1.94
C VAL A 135 -1.32 2.41 0.96
N CYS A 136 -1.66 1.11 0.97
CA CYS A 136 -2.73 0.57 0.13
C CYS A 136 -4.11 1.13 0.51
N ASP A 137 -4.41 1.28 1.81
CA ASP A 137 -5.67 1.84 2.31
C ASP A 137 -5.85 3.30 1.88
N ASP A 138 -4.81 4.14 1.97
CA ASP A 138 -4.86 5.54 1.51
C ASP A 138 -5.15 5.65 0.01
N LEU A 139 -4.67 4.69 -0.75
CA LEU A 139 -4.86 4.63 -2.20
C LEU A 139 -6.18 3.96 -2.60
N GLY A 140 -6.96 3.48 -1.62
CA GLY A 140 -8.21 2.74 -1.84
C GLY A 140 -8.01 1.42 -2.58
N VAL A 141 -6.86 0.77 -2.40
CA VAL A 141 -6.52 -0.48 -3.08
C VAL A 141 -6.77 -1.66 -2.15
N LYS A 142 -7.46 -2.68 -2.66
CA LYS A 142 -7.68 -3.93 -1.92
C LYS A 142 -6.42 -4.81 -1.98
N TYR A 143 -6.01 -5.34 -0.84
CA TYR A 143 -4.85 -6.24 -0.74
C TYR A 143 -5.19 -7.50 0.05
N ARG A 144 -4.37 -8.54 -0.14
CA ARG A 144 -4.31 -9.72 0.73
C ARG A 144 -2.86 -9.91 1.15
N VAL A 145 -2.64 -9.92 2.46
CA VAL A 145 -1.34 -10.28 3.01
C VAL A 145 -1.10 -11.78 2.80
N VAL A 146 0.04 -12.14 2.21
CA VAL A 146 0.51 -13.52 2.13
C VAL A 146 1.90 -13.55 2.75
N GLU A 147 1.96 -13.94 4.02
CA GLU A 147 3.23 -14.12 4.72
C GLU A 147 3.98 -15.30 4.11
N THR A 148 5.25 -15.12 3.77
CA THR A 148 6.15 -16.20 3.37
C THR A 148 7.39 -16.08 4.25
N SER A 149 7.46 -16.88 5.31
CA SER A 149 8.67 -17.01 6.11
C SER A 149 9.71 -17.79 5.29
N VAL A 150 10.93 -17.24 5.13
CA VAL A 150 12.07 -18.02 4.66
C VAL A 150 12.80 -18.48 5.91
N GLY A 151 12.40 -19.63 6.46
CA GLY A 151 13.00 -20.16 7.68
C GLY A 151 12.18 -21.25 8.35
N ASP A 152 12.06 -22.40 7.68
CA ASP A 152 11.85 -23.71 8.32
C ASP A 152 12.28 -24.82 7.35
N ASP A 153 13.49 -24.69 6.79
CA ASP A 153 14.18 -25.76 6.04
C ASP A 153 15.64 -25.84 6.51
N ASN A 154 15.83 -26.26 7.77
CA ASN A 154 16.79 -27.28 8.28
C ASN A 154 17.05 -27.16 9.78
#